data_AF-Q32EE5-F1
#
_entry.id   AF-Q32EE5-F1
#
_cell.length_a   1.000
_cell.length_b   1.000
_cell.length_c   1.000
_cell.angle_alpha   90.00
_cell.angle_beta   90.00
_cell.angle_gamma   90.00
#
_symmetry.space_group_name_H-M   'P 1'
#
loop_
_entity.id
_entity.type
_entity.pdbx_description
1 polymer ?
#
loop_
_entity_poly.entity_id
_entity_poly.type
_entity_poly.pdbx_seq_one_letter_code
_entity_poly.pdbx_strand_id
1 'polypeptide(L)'
;MGDTAQAGASTASQLLDEQEAITVFDFKTKLELQISGLGCGYLPRYLAQRFLDSGALIEKKVVAQTLFEPVWIGWNEQTAGLASGWWRDEILANSAIAGVYAKSDDGKSAI
;
A
#
# COMPACT_ATOMS: atom_id res chain seq x y z
N MET A 1 18.52 -14.39 10.47
CA MET A 1 18.27 -14.82 9.08
C MET A 1 17.34 -13.79 8.48
N GLY A 2 17.80 -13.05 7.46
CA GLY A 2 17.11 -11.88 6.93
C GLY A 2 15.85 -12.26 6.18
N ASP A 3 14.82 -11.42 6.31
CA ASP A 3 13.61 -11.47 5.51
C ASP A 3 14.01 -11.18 4.05
N THR A 4 14.20 -12.23 3.25
CA THR A 4 14.50 -12.09 1.82
C THR A 4 13.19 -11.77 1.11
N ALA A 5 12.68 -10.56 1.28
CA ALA A 5 11.87 -9.97 0.24
C ALA A 5 12.80 -9.86 -0.97
N GLN A 6 12.66 -10.75 -1.95
CA GLN A 6 13.37 -10.57 -3.21
C GLN A 6 13.05 -9.15 -3.68
N ALA A 7 14.09 -8.33 -3.86
CA ALA A 7 14.01 -7.11 -4.65
C ALA A 7 13.82 -7.47 -6.14
N GLY A 8 13.00 -8.49 -6.43
CA GLY A 8 12.48 -8.75 -7.75
C GLY A 8 11.74 -7.49 -8.12
N ALA A 9 12.23 -6.84 -9.17
CA ALA A 9 11.73 -5.57 -9.67
C ALA A 9 10.20 -5.61 -9.64
N SER A 10 9.60 -5.01 -8.61
CA SER A 10 8.17 -4.90 -8.55
C SER A 10 7.82 -4.00 -9.73
N THR A 11 7.19 -4.58 -10.74
CA THR A 11 6.62 -3.88 -11.90
C THR A 11 5.71 -2.71 -11.49
N ALA A 12 5.37 -2.60 -10.21
CA ALA A 12 4.66 -1.50 -9.58
C ALA A 12 5.45 -0.18 -9.48
N SER A 13 6.78 -0.18 -9.62
CA SER A 13 7.53 1.07 -9.60
C SER A 13 7.42 1.73 -10.98
N GLN A 14 6.55 2.75 -11.11
CA GLN A 14 6.49 3.65 -12.28
C GLN A 14 7.75 4.56 -12.37
N LEU A 15 8.89 4.06 -11.88
CA LEU A 15 10.14 4.79 -11.80
C LEU A 15 10.84 4.72 -13.15
N LEU A 16 11.17 5.88 -13.70
CA LEU A 16 12.02 5.99 -14.88
C LEU A 16 13.47 5.71 -14.47
N ASP A 17 14.28 5.14 -15.37
CA ASP A 17 15.64 4.67 -15.04
C ASP A 17 16.54 5.75 -14.40
N GLU A 18 16.35 7.04 -14.74
CA GLU A 18 17.10 8.15 -14.15
C GLU A 18 16.37 8.95 -13.06
N GLN A 19 15.22 8.47 -12.58
CA GLN A 19 14.46 9.18 -11.56
C GLN A 19 14.99 8.88 -10.16
N GLU A 20 15.36 9.94 -9.42
CA GLU A 20 15.72 9.82 -8.01
C GLU A 20 14.55 9.24 -7.20
N ALA A 21 14.84 8.23 -6.37
CA ALA A 21 13.85 7.54 -5.57
C ALA A 21 14.30 7.34 -4.13
N ILE A 22 13.37 7.54 -3.20
CA ILE A 22 13.53 7.15 -1.79
C ILE A 22 12.75 5.86 -1.58
N THR A 23 13.42 4.81 -1.11
CA THR A 23 12.79 3.54 -0.75
C THR A 23 12.58 3.46 0.76
N VAL A 24 11.43 2.95 1.17
CA VAL A 24 11.03 2.77 2.58
C VAL A 24 10.29 1.46 2.74
N PHE A 25 10.30 0.89 3.95
CA PHE A 25 9.77 -0.44 4.23
C PHE A 25 8.34 -0.44 4.80
N ASP A 26 7.76 0.73 5.04
CA ASP A 26 6.40 0.83 5.57
C ASP A 26 5.67 2.08 5.04
N PHE A 27 4.34 2.01 5.04
CA PHE A 27 3.49 3.10 4.56
C PHE A 27 3.50 4.32 5.48
N LYS A 28 3.83 4.16 6.76
CA LYS A 28 3.89 5.30 7.70
C LYS A 28 5.02 6.24 7.29
N THR A 29 6.20 5.70 7.04
CA THR A 29 7.38 6.44 6.58
C THR A 29 7.12 7.04 5.20
N LYS A 30 6.48 6.28 4.29
CA LYS A 30 6.07 6.80 2.97
C LYS A 30 5.14 8.01 3.09
N LEU A 31 4.18 7.95 4.02
CA LEU A 31 3.24 9.03 4.28
C LEU A 31 3.93 10.28 4.83
N GLU A 32 4.83 10.14 5.82
CA GLU A 32 5.58 11.26 6.39
C GLU A 32 6.44 11.97 5.33
N LEU A 33 7.11 11.21 4.45
CA LEU A 33 7.89 11.79 3.34
C LEU A 33 7.04 12.60 2.37
N GLN A 34 5.79 12.18 2.13
CA GLN A 34 4.87 12.92 1.26
C GLN A 34 4.35 14.19 1.93
N ILE A 35 4.01 14.11 3.22
CA ILE A 35 3.60 15.28 4.02
C ILE A 35 4.72 16.32 4.11
N SER A 36 5.97 15.87 4.24
CA SER A 36 7.14 16.77 4.29
C SER A 36 7.57 17.30 2.92
N GLY A 37 6.90 16.91 1.82
CA GLY A 37 7.24 17.32 0.46
C GLY A 37 8.54 16.70 -0.09
N LEU A 38 9.07 15.65 0.54
CA LEU A 38 10.29 14.96 0.11
C LEU A 38 10.03 13.85 -0.92
N GLY A 39 8.77 13.49 -1.16
CA GLY A 39 8.41 12.49 -2.14
C GLY A 39 6.95 12.58 -2.57
N CYS A 40 6.61 11.83 -3.61
CA CYS A 40 5.24 11.64 -4.08
C CYS A 40 5.01 10.18 -4.47
N GLY A 41 3.75 9.76 -4.57
CA GLY A 41 3.38 8.43 -5.03
C GLY A 41 2.12 7.91 -4.35
N TYR A 42 1.72 6.69 -4.69
CA TYR A 42 0.49 6.09 -4.18
C TYR A 42 0.55 5.84 -2.67
N LEU A 43 -0.57 6.12 -2.01
CA LEU A 43 -0.87 5.79 -0.62
C LEU A 43 -2.25 5.14 -0.53
N PRO A 44 -2.46 4.15 0.36
CA PRO A 44 -3.80 3.68 0.70
C PRO A 44 -4.69 4.83 1.18
N ARG A 45 -5.92 4.90 0.66
CA ARG A 45 -6.87 5.99 0.94
C ARG A 45 -7.06 6.24 2.44
N TYR A 46 -7.22 5.17 3.22
CA TYR A 46 -7.46 5.28 4.67
C TYR A 46 -6.29 5.91 5.44
N LEU A 47 -5.06 5.84 4.91
CA LEU A 47 -3.89 6.52 5.50
C LEU A 47 -3.81 7.99 5.10
N ALA A 48 -4.21 8.30 3.86
CA ALA A 48 -4.11 9.64 3.30
C ALA A 48 -5.28 10.56 3.69
N GLN A 49 -6.49 10.02 3.94
CA GLN A 49 -7.73 10.80 4.00
C GLN A 49 -7.65 12.01 4.93
N ARG A 50 -7.20 11.83 6.18
CA ARG A 50 -7.11 12.93 7.15
C ARG A 50 -6.19 14.08 6.71
N PHE A 51 -5.20 13.78 5.87
CA PHE A 51 -4.24 14.76 5.36
C PHE A 51 -4.70 15.39 4.05
N LEU A 52 -5.54 14.69 3.29
CA LEU A 52 -6.29 15.30 2.21
C LEU A 52 -7.29 16.31 2.76
N ASP A 53 -8.01 15.95 3.83
CA ASP A 53 -9.01 16.80 4.48
C ASP A 53 -8.40 18.08 5.06
N SER A 54 -7.18 18.00 5.62
CA SER A 54 -6.45 19.16 6.15
C SER A 54 -5.70 19.96 5.09
N GLY A 55 -5.60 19.46 3.85
CA GLY A 55 -4.80 20.05 2.78
C GLY A 55 -3.28 19.81 2.89
N ALA A 56 -2.83 19.01 3.86
CA ALA A 56 -1.43 18.61 3.97
C ALA A 56 -0.97 17.69 2.81
N LEU A 57 -1.91 16.97 2.18
CA LEU A 57 -1.71 16.23 0.95
C LEU A 57 -2.66 16.73 -0.13
N ILE A 58 -2.23 16.61 -1.39
CA ILE A 58 -3.06 16.90 -2.56
C ILE A 58 -3.13 15.65 -3.43
N GLU A 59 -4.34 15.14 -3.66
CA GLU A 59 -4.56 14.03 -4.59
C GLU A 59 -4.35 14.48 -6.05
N LYS A 60 -3.65 13.66 -6.83
CA LYS A 60 -3.36 13.92 -8.25
C LYS A 60 -3.96 12.82 -9.11
N LYS A 61 -4.54 13.21 -10.25
CA LYS A 61 -4.95 12.26 -11.30
C LYS A 61 -3.72 11.83 -12.09
N VAL A 62 -3.58 10.53 -12.31
CA VAL A 62 -2.50 9.92 -13.11
C VAL A 62 -3.08 9.34 -14.39
N VAL A 63 -2.31 9.33 -15.48
CA VAL A 63 -2.77 8.87 -16.81
C VAL A 63 -3.03 7.36 -16.81
N ALA A 64 -2.18 6.58 -16.15
CA ALA A 64 -2.32 5.14 -15.99
C ALA A 64 -2.52 4.80 -14.51
N GLN A 65 -3.78 4.60 -14.12
CA GLN A 65 -4.13 4.14 -12.77
C GLN A 65 -3.98 2.61 -12.68
N THR A 66 -3.23 2.14 -11.69
CA THR A 66 -3.29 0.72 -11.30
C THR A 66 -4.60 0.50 -10.55
N LEU A 67 -5.58 -0.13 -11.22
CA LEU A 67 -6.93 -0.30 -10.67
C LEU A 67 -7.00 -1.32 -9.53
N PHE A 68 -6.02 -2.22 -9.45
CA PHE A 68 -5.98 -3.27 -8.44
C PHE A 68 -4.55 -3.79 -8.29
N GLU A 69 -4.06 -3.82 -7.06
CA GLU A 69 -2.84 -4.53 -6.70
C GLU A 69 -3.22 -5.63 -5.70
N PRO A 70 -2.93 -6.92 -5.99
CA PRO A 70 -3.09 -7.96 -5.01
C PRO A 70 -2.19 -7.71 -3.80
N VAL A 71 -2.71 -7.98 -2.61
CA VAL A 71 -1.99 -7.83 -1.35
C VAL A 71 -1.90 -9.19 -0.66
N TRP A 72 -0.74 -9.48 -0.08
CA TRP A 72 -0.48 -10.70 0.67
C TRP A 72 -0.12 -10.40 2.11
N ILE A 73 -0.48 -11.33 3.01
CA ILE A 73 -0.04 -11.31 4.40
C ILE A 73 1.13 -12.28 4.50
N GLY A 74 2.32 -11.76 4.80
CA GLY A 74 3.51 -12.54 5.11
C GLY A 74 3.70 -12.72 6.61
N TRP A 75 4.30 -13.83 7.01
CA TRP A 75 4.74 -14.07 8.39
C TRP A 75 6.04 -14.87 8.40
N ASN A 76 6.76 -14.81 9.52
CA ASN A 76 7.94 -15.63 9.73
C ASN A 76 7.54 -17.02 10.24
N GLU A 77 7.80 -18.06 9.44
CA GLU A 77 7.48 -19.46 9.81
C GLU A 77 8.24 -19.94 11.06
N GLN A 78 9.47 -19.46 11.28
CA GLN A 78 10.29 -19.88 12.42
C GLN A 78 9.72 -19.39 13.76
N THR A 79 8.92 -18.32 13.75
CA THR A 79 8.25 -17.78 14.94
C THR A 79 6.75 -18.01 14.94
N ALA A 80 6.21 -18.71 13.94
CA ALA A 80 4.78 -18.97 13.82
C ALA A 80 4.35 -20.05 14.83
N GLY A 81 3.74 -19.61 15.95
CA GLY A 81 3.04 -20.48 16.89
C GLY A 81 1.51 -20.43 16.75
N LEU A 82 0.81 -21.08 17.68
CA LEU A 82 -0.67 -21.12 17.72
C LEU A 82 -1.30 -19.71 17.71
N ALA A 83 -0.68 -18.74 18.40
CA ALA A 83 -1.17 -17.36 18.42
C ALA A 83 -1.07 -16.68 17.04
N SER A 84 0.00 -16.91 16.28
CA SER A 84 0.15 -16.38 14.92
C SER A 84 -0.88 -17.00 13.97
N GLY A 85 -1.09 -18.32 14.08
CA GLY A 85 -2.11 -19.03 13.32
C GLY A 85 -3.52 -18.49 13.59
N TRP A 86 -3.90 -18.39 14.87
CA TRP A 86 -5.18 -17.81 15.28
C TRP A 86 -5.34 -16.38 14.74
N TRP A 87 -4.31 -15.54 14.87
CA TRP A 87 -4.38 -14.16 14.42
C TRP A 87 -4.56 -14.02 12.90
N ARG A 88 -3.88 -14.85 12.10
CA ARG A 88 -4.07 -14.90 10.66
C ARG A 88 -5.52 -15.26 10.31
N ASP A 89 -6.05 -16.29 10.97
CA ASP A 89 -7.40 -16.77 10.70
C ASP A 89 -8.44 -15.72 11.10
N GLU A 90 -8.26 -15.03 12.23
CA GLU A 90 -9.14 -13.94 12.69
C GLU A 90 -9.06 -12.69 11.80
N ILE A 91 -7.87 -12.28 11.36
CA ILE A 91 -7.74 -11.15 10.42
C ILE A 91 -8.50 -11.47 9.13
N LEU A 92 -8.31 -12.67 8.59
CA LEU A 92 -8.94 -13.08 7.33
C LEU A 92 -10.46 -13.26 7.48
N ALA A 93 -10.94 -13.67 8.65
CA ALA A 93 -12.37 -13.73 8.98
C ALA A 93 -12.99 -12.34 9.17
N ASN A 94 -12.19 -11.33 9.50
CA ASN A 94 -12.67 -9.98 9.74
C ASN A 94 -12.98 -9.24 8.42
N SER A 95 -14.27 -9.08 8.10
CA SER A 95 -14.73 -8.34 6.92
C SER A 95 -14.19 -6.91 6.79
N ALA A 96 -13.72 -6.29 7.87
CA ALA A 96 -13.09 -4.97 7.81
C ALA A 96 -11.85 -4.96 6.91
N ILE A 97 -11.04 -6.03 6.93
CA ILE A 97 -9.86 -6.11 6.05
C ILE A 97 -10.28 -6.22 4.58
N ALA A 98 -11.33 -7.00 4.31
CA ALA A 98 -11.90 -7.13 2.98
C ALA A 98 -12.47 -5.79 2.49
N GLY A 99 -13.07 -4.98 3.35
CA GLY A 99 -13.54 -3.63 3.00
C GLY A 99 -12.41 -2.67 2.62
N VAL A 100 -11.22 -2.80 3.22
CA VAL A 100 -10.05 -1.97 2.90
C VAL A 100 -9.43 -2.33 1.55
N TYR A 101 -9.44 -3.62 1.19
CA TYR A 101 -8.86 -4.14 -0.05
C TYR A 101 -9.90 -4.51 -1.11
N ALA A 102 -11.17 -4.20 -0.87
CA ALA A 102 -12.24 -4.45 -1.83
C ALA A 102 -11.90 -3.70 -3.12
N LYS A 103 -12.00 -4.41 -4.24
CA LYS A 103 -11.90 -3.78 -5.56
C LYS A 103 -13.00 -2.72 -5.64
N SER A 104 -12.63 -1.45 -5.88
CA SER A 104 -13.62 -0.45 -6.25
C SER A 104 -14.26 -0.90 -7.57
N ASP A 105 -15.57 -1.08 -7.57
CA ASP A 105 -16.34 -1.43 -8.76
C ASP A 105 -16.54 -0.16 -9.60
N ASP A 106 -15.44 0.48 -9.98
CA ASP A 106 -15.44 1.61 -10.92
C ASP A 106 -15.58 1.07 -12.35
N GLY A 107 -16.72 0.41 -12.56
CA GLY A 107 -17.31 0.10 -13.84
C GLY A 107 -18.63 0.84 -13.99
N LYS A 108 -18.64 2.19 -13.95
CA LYS A 108 -19.70 3.03 -14.54
C LYS A 108 -19.48 4.54 -14.31
N SER A 109 -19.05 5.23 -15.35
CA SER A 109 -19.55 6.55 -15.81
C SER A 109 -18.75 6.90 -17.06
N ALA A 110 -19.15 6.38 -18.22
CA ALA A 110 -20.14 6.98 -19.10
C ALA A 110 -19.61 8.26 -19.78
N ILE A 111 -19.20 8.05 -21.04
CA ILE A 111 -19.12 9.00 -22.17
C ILE A 111 -17.89 9.91 -22.16
#